data_AF-A0A1G2ZGX1-F1
#
_entry.id   AF-A0A1G2ZGX1-F1
#
_cell.length_a   1.000
_cell.length_b   1.000
_cell.length_c   1.000
_cell.angle_alpha   90.00
_cell.angle_beta   90.00
_cell.angle_gamma   90.00
#
_symmetry.space_group_name_H-M   'P 1'
#
loop_
_entity.id
_entity.type
_entity.pdbx_description
1 polymer ?
#
loop_
_entity_poly.entity_id
_entity_poly.type
_entity_poly.pdbx_seq_one_letter_code
_entity_poly.pdbx_strand_id
1 'polypeptide(L)'
;AIALCIIALARPQQGNEQTKVKTEGIDIVLAVDISGSMLAEDFEMDGKRQNRLYVVKQVVKDFINKRSTDPIGLVVFSAHAYTQCPLTLDYGILLQFLEKTEIGLLEDGTAIGSAIASSVDRLRNTKAQSKVIVLLTDGRNNSGQIDPLTAAELAQAFDIKIYTIGAGSKGLVPYPARDLFGNKVMRQVKIDIDDECLAEIANITGGRYYRATDTESLKEIYQQIDALEKTETEITHYKEYKELFHYFLLPAFGCLLIELCLKKTKLRKIP
;
A
#
# COMPACT_ATOMS: atom_id res chain seq x y z
N ALA A 1 -30.76 4.87 -50.08
CA ALA A 1 -30.70 5.97 -49.10
C ALA A 1 -31.63 5.72 -47.91
N ILE A 2 -32.95 5.67 -48.10
CA ILE A 2 -33.95 5.56 -47.01
C ILE A 2 -33.67 4.39 -46.05
N ALA A 3 -33.44 3.17 -46.57
CA ALA A 3 -33.14 2.00 -45.73
C ALA A 3 -31.88 2.17 -44.85
N LEU A 4 -30.83 2.82 -45.39
CA LEU A 4 -29.60 3.10 -44.64
C LEU A 4 -29.82 4.19 -43.58
N CYS A 5 -30.66 5.19 -43.85
CA CYS A 5 -31.07 6.18 -42.84
C CYS A 5 -31.84 5.52 -41.69
N ILE A 6 -32.73 4.58 -41.99
CA ILE A 6 -33.49 3.83 -40.96
C ILE A 6 -32.53 3.05 -40.06
N ILE A 7 -31.55 2.35 -40.63
CA ILE A 7 -30.55 1.61 -39.86
C ILE A 7 -29.64 2.56 -39.05
N ALA A 8 -29.25 3.71 -39.60
CA ALA A 8 -28.48 4.70 -38.85
C ALA A 8 -29.28 5.28 -37.66
N LEU A 9 -30.58 5.56 -37.85
CA LEU A 9 -31.49 6.03 -36.80
C LEU A 9 -31.77 4.99 -35.72
N ALA A 10 -31.71 3.71 -36.07
CA ALA A 10 -31.79 2.61 -35.10
C ALA A 10 -30.56 2.54 -34.17
N ARG A 11 -29.52 3.35 -34.41
CA ARG A 11 -28.28 3.45 -33.63
C ARG A 11 -27.73 2.07 -33.25
N PRO A 12 -27.28 1.24 -34.22
CA PRO A 12 -26.65 -0.02 -33.90
C PRO A 12 -25.45 0.23 -32.99
N GLN A 13 -25.39 -0.49 -31.88
CA GLN A 13 -24.33 -0.37 -30.89
C GLN A 13 -23.55 -1.69 -30.79
N GLN A 14 -22.24 -1.57 -30.69
CA GLN A 14 -21.38 -2.68 -30.32
C GLN A 14 -20.99 -2.50 -28.84
N GLY A 15 -21.34 -3.47 -28.01
CA GLY A 15 -20.88 -3.47 -26.62
C GLY A 15 -19.36 -3.65 -26.59
N ASN A 16 -18.66 -2.74 -25.93
CA ASN A 16 -17.27 -2.92 -25.55
C ASN A 16 -17.25 -3.19 -24.04
N GLU A 17 -16.68 -4.31 -23.62
CA GLU A 17 -16.44 -4.57 -22.20
C GLU A 17 -15.21 -3.78 -21.76
N GLN A 18 -15.36 -2.48 -21.56
CA GLN A 18 -14.36 -1.70 -20.82
C GLN A 18 -14.71 -1.72 -19.34
N THR A 19 -14.25 -2.77 -18.65
CA THR A 19 -14.44 -2.92 -17.22
C THR A 19 -13.68 -1.82 -16.46
N LYS A 20 -14.39 -0.80 -15.98
CA LYS A 20 -13.87 0.10 -14.94
C LYS A 20 -14.11 -0.54 -13.57
N VAL A 21 -13.14 -1.31 -13.08
CA VAL A 21 -13.19 -1.87 -11.72
C VAL A 21 -13.05 -0.72 -10.72
N LYS A 22 -14.10 -0.43 -9.94
CA LYS A 22 -13.96 0.30 -8.67
C LYS A 22 -13.63 -0.74 -7.61
N THR A 23 -12.36 -0.83 -7.21
CA THR A 23 -11.95 -1.62 -6.05
C THR A 23 -11.95 -0.71 -4.84
N GLU A 24 -12.68 -1.06 -3.79
CA GLU A 24 -12.50 -0.46 -2.48
C GLU A 24 -11.26 -1.08 -1.84
N GLY A 25 -10.12 -0.43 -2.06
CA GLY A 25 -8.89 -0.77 -1.36
C GLY A 25 -8.92 -0.33 0.11
N ILE A 26 -7.94 -0.81 0.86
CA ILE A 26 -7.72 -0.39 2.25
C ILE A 26 -6.60 0.66 2.30
N ASP A 27 -6.68 1.60 3.25
CA ASP A 27 -5.59 2.54 3.47
C ASP A 27 -4.62 1.97 4.51
N ILE A 28 -3.33 1.87 4.14
CA ILE A 28 -2.31 1.23 4.96
C ILE A 28 -1.23 2.26 5.32
N VAL A 29 -0.86 2.33 6.59
CA VAL A 29 0.40 2.97 7.01
C VAL A 29 1.35 1.92 7.56
N LEU A 30 2.52 1.83 6.94
CA LEU A 30 3.64 1.04 7.45
C LEU A 30 4.45 1.92 8.40
N ALA A 31 4.45 1.59 9.69
CA ALA A 31 5.26 2.27 10.70
C ALA A 31 6.48 1.39 11.02
N VAL A 32 7.66 1.79 10.53
CA VAL A 32 8.88 0.99 10.60
C VAL A 32 9.90 1.63 11.55
N ASP A 33 10.34 0.84 12.53
CA ASP A 33 11.42 1.21 13.44
C ASP A 33 12.77 1.27 12.70
N ILE A 34 13.53 2.33 12.94
CA ILE A 34 14.88 2.57 12.40
C ILE A 34 15.88 2.91 13.51
N SER A 35 15.57 2.55 14.75
CA SER A 35 16.45 2.68 15.92
C SER A 35 17.69 1.79 15.80
N GLY A 36 18.67 2.03 16.68
CA GLY A 36 19.94 1.29 16.68
C GLY A 36 19.76 -0.22 16.78
N SER A 37 18.77 -0.71 17.52
CA SER A 37 18.50 -2.16 17.68
C SER A 37 18.27 -2.87 16.36
N MET A 38 17.72 -2.17 15.36
CA MET A 38 17.47 -2.70 14.03
C MET A 38 18.76 -3.01 13.22
N LEU A 39 19.95 -2.65 13.74
CA LEU A 39 21.26 -3.07 13.22
C LEU A 39 21.61 -4.52 13.56
N ALA A 40 20.89 -5.17 14.47
CA ALA A 40 21.16 -6.56 14.85
C ALA A 40 21.10 -7.48 13.62
N GLU A 41 22.10 -8.34 13.46
CA GLU A 41 22.27 -9.26 12.33
C GLU A 41 21.75 -10.67 12.67
N ASP A 42 20.53 -10.76 13.20
CA ASP A 42 19.89 -12.02 13.64
C ASP A 42 18.94 -12.65 12.61
N PHE A 43 18.67 -11.97 11.50
CA PHE A 43 17.93 -12.54 10.39
C PHE A 43 18.88 -13.11 9.32
N GLU A 44 18.42 -14.12 8.61
CA GLU A 44 19.12 -14.73 7.49
C GLU A 44 18.33 -14.52 6.19
N MET A 45 19.02 -14.09 5.14
CA MET A 45 18.48 -13.97 3.80
C MET A 45 19.57 -14.31 2.79
N ASP A 46 19.22 -15.14 1.79
CA ASP A 46 20.15 -15.63 0.75
C ASP A 46 21.43 -16.29 1.31
N GLY A 47 21.28 -17.04 2.41
CA GLY A 47 22.39 -17.73 3.08
C GLY A 47 23.36 -16.81 3.83
N LYS A 48 22.99 -15.54 4.06
CA LYS A 48 23.81 -14.55 4.77
C LYS A 48 23.02 -13.91 5.89
N ARG A 49 23.71 -13.63 7.00
CA ARG A 49 23.17 -12.78 8.06
C ARG A 49 23.01 -11.36 7.57
N GLN A 50 21.84 -10.79 7.82
CA GLN A 50 21.49 -9.43 7.45
C GLN A 50 20.91 -8.72 8.65
N ASN A 51 21.03 -7.40 8.66
CA ASN A 51 20.40 -6.61 9.71
C ASN A 51 18.86 -6.63 9.59
N ARG A 52 18.17 -6.45 10.71
CA ARG A 52 16.69 -6.48 10.79
C ARG A 52 16.06 -5.50 9.78
N LEU A 53 16.53 -4.26 9.73
CA LEU A 53 15.96 -3.25 8.82
C LEU A 53 16.06 -3.68 7.34
N TYR A 54 17.18 -4.27 6.93
CA TYR A 54 17.38 -4.74 5.57
C TYR A 54 16.33 -5.80 5.21
N VAL A 55 16.14 -6.79 6.07
CA VAL A 55 15.16 -7.85 5.83
C VAL A 55 13.73 -7.31 5.83
N VAL A 56 13.41 -6.41 6.76
CA VAL A 56 12.14 -5.71 6.79
C VAL A 56 11.88 -4.97 5.48
N LYS A 57 12.87 -4.23 4.95
CA LYS A 57 12.74 -3.53 3.67
C LYS A 57 12.42 -4.50 2.52
N GLN A 58 13.07 -5.67 2.47
CA GLN A 58 12.78 -6.66 1.43
C GLN A 58 11.37 -7.25 1.57
N VAL A 59 10.94 -7.62 2.78
CA VAL A 59 9.59 -8.16 2.98
C VAL A 59 8.51 -7.11 2.73
N VAL A 60 8.72 -5.87 3.17
CA VAL A 60 7.82 -4.74 2.90
C VAL A 60 7.75 -4.43 1.40
N LYS A 61 8.88 -4.50 0.69
CA LYS A 61 8.93 -4.34 -0.77
C LYS A 61 8.10 -5.41 -1.48
N ASP A 62 8.21 -6.66 -1.06
CA ASP A 62 7.38 -7.75 -1.58
C ASP A 62 5.89 -7.55 -1.26
N PHE A 63 5.57 -7.03 -0.08
CA PHE A 63 4.21 -6.68 0.31
C PHE A 63 3.62 -5.57 -0.55
N ILE A 64 4.38 -4.49 -0.81
CA ILE A 64 3.98 -3.38 -1.67
C ILE A 64 3.77 -3.85 -3.11
N ASN A 65 4.71 -4.63 -3.66
CA ASN A 65 4.66 -5.11 -5.06
C ASN A 65 3.45 -6.02 -5.37
N LYS A 66 2.84 -6.63 -4.35
CA LYS A 66 1.66 -7.50 -4.51
C LYS A 66 0.35 -6.71 -4.57
N ARG A 67 0.36 -5.41 -4.27
CA ARG A 67 -0.84 -4.56 -4.21
C ARG A 67 -1.00 -3.74 -5.49
N SER A 68 -2.25 -3.44 -5.82
CA SER A 68 -2.62 -2.66 -7.01
C SER A 68 -3.62 -1.55 -6.71
N THR A 69 -4.36 -1.62 -5.61
CA THR A 69 -5.52 -0.75 -5.33
C THR A 69 -5.50 -0.08 -3.96
N ASP A 70 -4.50 -0.35 -3.14
CA ASP A 70 -4.45 0.07 -1.74
C ASP A 70 -3.47 1.22 -1.59
N PRO A 71 -3.90 2.42 -1.18
CA PRO A 71 -2.98 3.49 -0.86
C PRO A 71 -2.10 3.09 0.34
N ILE A 72 -0.78 3.26 0.22
CA ILE A 72 0.18 2.91 1.27
C ILE A 72 1.03 4.13 1.62
N GLY A 73 1.16 4.41 2.92
CA GLY A 73 2.06 5.40 3.49
C GLY A 73 3.20 4.73 4.27
N LEU A 74 4.30 5.46 4.44
CA LEU A 74 5.45 5.01 5.23
C LEU A 74 5.75 6.05 6.31
N VAL A 75 5.70 5.60 7.56
CA VAL A 75 6.18 6.32 8.74
C VAL A 75 7.44 5.59 9.22
N VAL A 76 8.50 6.35 9.49
CA VAL A 76 9.73 5.83 10.08
C VAL A 76 9.91 6.45 11.45
N PHE A 77 10.42 5.69 12.41
CA PHE A 77 10.59 6.19 13.76
C PHE A 77 11.80 5.62 14.50
N SER A 78 12.29 6.41 15.45
CA SER A 78 13.27 6.06 16.48
C SER A 78 12.95 6.92 17.70
N ALA A 79 13.80 7.84 18.17
CA ALA A 79 13.45 8.79 19.24
C ALA A 79 12.27 9.71 18.86
N HIS A 80 12.09 9.93 17.56
CA HIS A 80 11.00 10.70 16.97
C HIS A 80 10.39 9.93 15.79
N ALA A 81 9.17 10.30 15.39
CA ALA A 81 8.47 9.70 14.26
C ALA A 81 8.19 10.73 13.18
N TYR A 82 8.37 10.34 11.91
CA TYR A 82 8.10 11.20 10.76
C TYR A 82 7.46 10.42 9.62
N THR A 83 6.64 11.10 8.82
CA THR A 83 6.11 10.55 7.58
C THR A 83 7.20 10.61 6.50
N GLN A 84 7.75 9.44 6.17
CA GLN A 84 8.74 9.29 5.09
C GLN A 84 8.08 9.32 3.72
N CYS A 85 6.89 8.73 3.60
CA CYS A 85 6.07 8.78 2.39
C CYS A 85 4.60 9.00 2.78
N PRO A 86 3.92 10.03 2.24
CA PRO A 86 2.48 10.17 2.44
C PRO A 86 1.74 9.01 1.76
N LEU A 87 0.48 8.80 2.15
CA LEU A 87 -0.39 7.79 1.57
C LEU A 87 -0.49 7.97 0.04
N THR A 88 -0.12 6.94 -0.73
CA THR A 88 -0.06 7.01 -2.20
C THR A 88 -0.37 5.67 -2.88
N LEU A 89 -0.87 5.74 -4.10
CA LEU A 89 -0.98 4.60 -5.03
C LEU A 89 0.24 4.47 -5.95
N ASP A 90 1.16 5.44 -5.89
CA ASP A 90 2.44 5.37 -6.61
C ASP A 90 3.43 4.51 -5.82
N TYR A 91 3.35 3.20 -6.04
CA TYR A 91 4.25 2.23 -5.40
C TYR A 91 5.71 2.43 -5.81
N GLY A 92 5.99 2.99 -6.99
CA GLY A 92 7.36 3.26 -7.44
C GLY A 92 8.04 4.29 -6.55
N ILE A 93 7.34 5.40 -6.24
CA ILE A 93 7.83 6.43 -5.32
C ILE A 93 7.93 5.88 -3.89
N LEU A 94 6.93 5.13 -3.43
CA LEU A 94 6.94 4.53 -2.10
C LEU A 94 8.16 3.61 -1.90
N LEU A 95 8.46 2.76 -2.89
CA LEU A 95 9.63 1.89 -2.87
C LEU A 95 10.94 2.69 -2.83
N GLN A 96 11.04 3.82 -3.56
CA GLN A 96 12.22 4.68 -3.46
C GLN A 96 12.39 5.29 -2.07
N PHE A 97 11.30 5.69 -1.41
CA PHE A 97 11.35 6.20 -0.04
C PHE A 97 11.72 5.12 0.98
N LEU A 98 11.23 3.90 0.80
CA LEU A 98 11.62 2.73 1.58
C LEU A 98 13.11 2.44 1.42
N GLU A 99 13.62 2.41 0.19
CA GLU A 99 15.04 2.14 -0.09
C GLU A 99 15.97 3.20 0.54
N LYS A 100 15.54 4.46 0.64
CA LYS A 100 16.29 5.55 1.31
C LYS A 100 16.24 5.50 2.83
N THR A 101 15.45 4.60 3.41
CA THR A 101 15.36 4.46 4.86
C THR A 101 16.61 3.76 5.39
N GLU A 102 17.33 4.44 6.26
CA GLU A 102 18.60 4.01 6.85
C GLU A 102 18.60 4.24 8.37
N ILE A 103 19.37 3.42 9.09
CA ILE A 103 19.54 3.55 10.54
C ILE A 103 20.44 4.75 10.84
N GLY A 104 20.11 5.51 11.88
CA GLY A 104 20.87 6.71 12.27
C GLY A 104 20.49 7.98 11.50
N LEU A 105 19.44 7.94 10.68
CA LEU A 105 18.80 9.16 10.13
C LEU A 105 18.22 10.06 11.22
N LEU A 106 17.86 9.45 12.36
CA LEU A 106 17.22 10.07 13.50
C LEU A 106 18.01 9.76 14.77
N GLU A 107 17.75 10.56 15.82
CA GLU A 107 18.32 10.30 17.15
C GLU A 107 17.88 8.93 17.67
N ASP A 108 18.81 8.22 18.32
CA ASP A 108 18.56 6.86 18.80
C ASP A 108 17.53 6.81 19.93
N GLY A 109 16.77 5.72 19.96
CA GLY A 109 15.59 5.55 20.83
C GLY A 109 14.41 4.98 20.05
N THR A 110 13.31 4.73 20.75
CA THR A 110 12.13 4.05 20.21
C THR A 110 10.87 4.74 20.76
N ALA A 111 10.19 5.52 19.91
CA ALA A 111 9.00 6.31 20.22
C ALA A 111 7.77 5.72 19.51
N ILE A 112 7.29 4.59 20.03
CA ILE A 112 6.16 3.82 19.49
C ILE A 112 4.88 4.66 19.49
N GLY A 113 4.57 5.35 20.59
CA GLY A 113 3.35 6.17 20.68
C GLY A 113 3.35 7.32 19.68
N SER A 114 4.51 7.97 19.47
CA SER A 114 4.67 9.00 18.43
C SER A 114 4.49 8.45 17.02
N ALA A 115 4.97 7.23 16.76
CA ALA A 115 4.81 6.56 15.46
C ALA A 115 3.35 6.25 15.17
N ILE A 116 2.62 5.73 16.16
CA ILE A 116 1.18 5.47 16.07
C ILE A 116 0.43 6.79 15.85
N ALA A 117 0.69 7.83 16.65
CA ALA A 117 0.03 9.12 16.50
C ALA A 117 0.27 9.75 15.11
N SER A 118 1.50 9.66 14.60
CA SER A 118 1.83 10.13 13.24
C SER A 118 1.07 9.35 12.17
N SER A 119 0.96 8.03 12.35
CA SER A 119 0.23 7.15 11.43
C SER A 119 -1.28 7.43 11.46
N VAL A 120 -1.85 7.64 12.65
CA VAL A 120 -3.26 8.04 12.82
C VAL A 120 -3.53 9.38 12.14
N ASP A 121 -2.64 10.37 12.28
CA ASP A 121 -2.80 11.66 11.62
C ASP A 121 -2.81 11.55 10.08
N ARG A 122 -2.11 10.55 9.50
CA ARG A 122 -2.16 10.27 8.06
C ARG A 122 -3.47 9.60 7.62
N LEU A 123 -4.08 8.79 8.47
CA LEU A 123 -5.27 7.99 8.13
C LEU A 123 -6.60 8.64 8.53
N ARG A 124 -6.64 9.50 9.57
CA ARG A 124 -7.89 10.01 10.16
C ARG A 124 -8.82 10.74 9.20
N ASN A 125 -8.28 11.36 8.15
CA ASN A 125 -9.02 12.18 7.18
C ASN A 125 -9.30 11.44 5.87
N THR A 126 -8.92 10.17 5.76
CA THR A 126 -9.16 9.40 4.54
C THR A 126 -10.60 8.89 4.51
N LYS A 127 -11.08 8.57 3.29
CA LYS A 127 -12.46 8.09 3.05
C LYS A 127 -12.55 6.57 2.95
N ALA A 128 -11.45 5.85 3.16
CA ALA A 128 -11.45 4.39 3.09
C ALA A 128 -12.30 3.79 4.21
N GLN A 129 -13.00 2.70 3.88
CA GLN A 129 -13.82 1.97 4.85
C GLN A 129 -12.96 1.20 5.85
N SER A 130 -11.83 0.64 5.41
CA SER A 130 -10.84 0.02 6.29
C SER A 130 -9.53 0.79 6.28
N LYS A 131 -8.98 1.03 7.48
CA LYS A 131 -7.75 1.76 7.74
C LYS A 131 -6.89 0.94 8.69
N VAL A 132 -5.65 0.69 8.31
CA VAL A 132 -4.75 -0.17 9.09
C VAL A 132 -3.36 0.43 9.23
N ILE A 133 -2.79 0.24 10.42
CA ILE A 133 -1.39 0.53 10.71
C ILE A 133 -0.68 -0.80 10.91
N VAL A 134 0.40 -1.03 10.16
CA VAL A 134 1.31 -2.15 10.42
C VAL A 134 2.54 -1.57 11.11
N LEU A 135 2.60 -1.74 12.42
CA LEU A 135 3.70 -1.30 13.28
C LEU A 135 4.74 -2.41 13.37
N LEU A 136 5.97 -2.14 12.96
CA LEU A 136 7.10 -3.04 13.07
C LEU A 136 8.17 -2.43 13.96
N THR A 137 8.52 -3.12 15.05
CA THR A 137 9.56 -2.70 15.99
C THR A 137 10.24 -3.90 16.61
N ASP A 138 11.47 -3.70 17.06
CA ASP A 138 12.26 -4.68 17.78
C ASP A 138 12.66 -4.20 19.20
N GLY A 139 12.06 -3.10 19.64
CA GLY A 139 12.44 -2.40 20.85
C GLY A 139 11.30 -2.23 21.85
N ARG A 140 11.63 -1.60 22.98
CA ARG A 140 10.67 -1.12 23.96
C ARG A 140 10.52 0.38 23.79
N ASN A 141 9.31 0.90 24.00
CA ASN A 141 9.11 2.34 24.01
C ASN A 141 9.94 2.98 25.14
N ASN A 142 10.94 3.77 24.78
CA ASN A 142 11.85 4.44 25.72
C ASN A 142 12.03 5.93 25.42
N SER A 143 11.42 6.41 24.33
CA SER A 143 11.47 7.79 23.86
C SER A 143 10.08 8.26 23.43
N GLY A 144 9.96 9.55 23.14
CA GLY A 144 8.70 10.18 22.74
C GLY A 144 7.87 10.69 23.92
N GLN A 145 6.92 11.57 23.60
CA GLN A 145 6.06 12.24 24.59
C GLN A 145 4.69 11.57 24.75
N ILE A 146 4.36 10.63 23.84
CA ILE A 146 3.07 9.97 23.78
C ILE A 146 3.26 8.53 24.22
N ASP A 147 2.48 8.12 25.21
CA ASP A 147 2.42 6.73 25.66
C ASP A 147 1.83 5.81 24.56
N PRO A 148 2.40 4.62 24.30
CA PRO A 148 1.92 3.72 23.25
C PRO A 148 0.46 3.28 23.38
N LEU A 149 -0.01 3.03 24.60
CA LEU A 149 -1.39 2.58 24.84
C LEU A 149 -2.36 3.74 24.61
N THR A 150 -2.00 4.94 25.05
CA THR A 150 -2.79 6.16 24.76
C THR A 150 -2.87 6.43 23.25
N ALA A 151 -1.80 6.18 22.50
CA ALA A 151 -1.83 6.29 21.04
C ALA A 151 -2.68 5.20 20.38
N ALA A 152 -2.74 3.99 20.96
CA ALA A 152 -3.62 2.91 20.50
C ALA A 152 -5.10 3.25 20.72
N GLU A 153 -5.45 3.83 21.88
CA GLU A 153 -6.81 4.35 22.14
C GLU A 153 -7.21 5.43 21.13
N LEU A 154 -6.27 6.33 20.78
CA LEU A 154 -6.48 7.32 19.74
C LEU A 154 -6.76 6.67 18.38
N ALA A 155 -6.02 5.63 18.00
CA ALA A 155 -6.26 4.89 16.76
C ALA A 155 -7.62 4.20 16.75
N GLN A 156 -8.02 3.58 17.87
CA GLN A 156 -9.33 2.96 18.04
C GLN A 156 -10.46 4.00 17.86
N ALA A 157 -10.30 5.20 18.42
CA ALA A 157 -11.30 6.27 18.29
C ALA A 157 -11.53 6.73 16.82
N PHE A 158 -10.58 6.49 15.92
CA PHE A 158 -10.68 6.77 14.50
C PHE A 158 -11.00 5.53 13.64
N ASP A 159 -11.35 4.40 14.26
CA ASP A 159 -11.61 3.12 13.61
C ASP A 159 -10.41 2.66 12.75
N ILE A 160 -9.21 2.73 13.35
CA ILE A 160 -7.96 2.32 12.74
C ILE A 160 -7.43 1.10 13.51
N LYS A 161 -7.28 -0.03 12.82
CA LYS A 161 -6.69 -1.24 13.42
C LYS A 161 -5.17 -1.17 13.39
N ILE A 162 -4.51 -1.62 14.45
CA ILE A 162 -3.05 -1.71 14.51
C ILE A 162 -2.64 -3.19 14.55
N TYR A 163 -1.90 -3.61 13.53
CA TYR A 163 -1.16 -4.86 13.52
C TYR A 163 0.26 -4.60 14.00
N THR A 164 0.68 -5.27 15.07
CA THR A 164 2.01 -5.09 15.65
C THR A 164 2.89 -6.29 15.34
N ILE A 165 4.13 -6.02 14.92
CA ILE A 165 5.12 -7.03 14.54
C ILE A 165 6.38 -6.81 15.37
N GLY A 166 6.64 -7.71 16.32
CA GLY A 166 7.89 -7.78 17.06
C GLY A 166 8.95 -8.51 16.24
N ALA A 167 9.92 -7.79 15.68
CA ALA A 167 10.96 -8.36 14.83
C ALA A 167 12.23 -8.68 15.62
N GLY A 168 12.54 -9.95 15.81
CA GLY A 168 13.81 -10.34 16.45
C GLY A 168 13.75 -11.66 17.21
N SER A 169 14.88 -12.34 17.23
CA SER A 169 15.11 -13.54 18.02
C SER A 169 15.23 -13.22 19.52
N LYS A 170 14.79 -14.14 20.39
CA LYS A 170 14.96 -14.00 21.84
C LYS A 170 16.42 -14.27 22.24
N GLY A 171 16.96 -13.46 23.15
CA GLY A 171 18.25 -13.69 23.79
C GLY A 171 19.37 -12.82 23.25
N LEU A 172 20.59 -13.37 23.22
CA LEU A 172 21.77 -12.67 22.72
C LEU A 172 21.78 -12.70 21.20
N VAL A 173 21.86 -11.52 20.59
CA VAL A 173 21.93 -11.35 19.14
C VAL A 173 23.24 -10.71 18.73
N PRO A 174 23.79 -11.07 17.56
CA PRO A 174 25.00 -10.48 17.03
C PRO A 174 24.73 -9.03 16.58
N TYR A 175 25.40 -8.08 17.25
CA TYR A 175 25.28 -6.66 16.99
C TYR A 175 26.60 -6.09 16.46
N PRO A 176 26.60 -5.33 15.36
CA PRO A 176 27.79 -4.72 14.82
C PRO A 176 28.26 -3.55 15.71
N ALA A 177 29.47 -3.66 16.26
CA ALA A 177 30.12 -2.62 17.05
C ALA A 177 31.48 -2.26 16.45
N ARG A 178 32.06 -1.14 16.89
CA ARG A 178 33.45 -0.77 16.58
C ARG A 178 34.34 -1.05 17.79
N ASP A 179 35.52 -1.61 17.55
CA ASP A 179 36.56 -1.72 18.58
C ASP A 179 37.29 -0.36 18.78
N LEU A 180 38.23 -0.32 19.73
CA LEU A 180 39.03 0.88 20.02
C LEU A 180 39.93 1.32 18.84
N PHE A 181 40.13 0.45 17.86
CA PHE A 181 40.94 0.68 16.66
C PHE A 181 40.07 0.98 15.43
N GLY A 182 38.74 1.05 15.57
CA GLY A 182 37.79 1.34 14.50
C GLY A 182 37.37 0.13 13.65
N ASN A 183 37.82 -1.09 13.95
CA ASN A 183 37.42 -2.29 13.21
C ASN A 183 36.00 -2.72 13.58
N LYS A 184 35.24 -3.23 12.59
CA LYS A 184 33.91 -3.83 12.83
C LYS A 184 34.08 -5.15 13.58
N VAL A 185 33.50 -5.25 14.76
CA VAL A 185 33.45 -6.45 15.59
C VAL A 185 32.01 -6.78 15.95
N MET A 186 31.67 -8.07 15.99
CA MET A 186 30.33 -8.51 16.38
C MET A 186 30.30 -8.73 17.89
N ARG A 187 29.42 -8.03 18.60
CA ARG A 187 29.18 -8.23 20.04
C ARG A 187 27.84 -8.89 20.24
N GLN A 188 27.77 -9.78 21.22
CA GLN A 188 26.51 -10.38 21.63
C GLN A 188 25.79 -9.40 22.57
N VAL A 189 24.64 -8.88 22.15
CA VAL A 189 23.84 -7.94 22.93
C VAL A 189 22.46 -8.55 23.17
N LYS A 190 21.93 -8.39 24.39
CA LYS A 190 20.54 -8.79 24.67
C LYS A 190 19.63 -7.65 24.23
N ILE A 191 18.75 -7.93 23.26
CA ILE A 191 17.72 -7.00 22.84
C ILE A 191 16.37 -7.56 23.31
N ASP A 192 15.71 -6.85 24.22
CA ASP A 192 14.39 -7.21 24.74
C ASP A 192 13.31 -6.47 23.96
N ILE A 193 12.30 -7.21 23.52
CA ILE A 193 11.11 -6.70 22.84
C ILE A 193 9.97 -6.69 23.85
N ASP A 194 9.17 -5.63 23.86
CA ASP A 194 8.00 -5.50 24.75
C ASP A 194 6.78 -6.20 24.17
N ASP A 195 6.78 -7.54 24.22
CA ASP A 195 5.71 -8.37 23.65
C ASP A 195 4.34 -8.07 24.28
N GLU A 196 4.32 -7.75 25.58
CA GLU A 196 3.09 -7.42 26.32
C GLU A 196 2.48 -6.11 25.82
N CYS A 197 3.29 -5.05 25.73
CA CYS A 197 2.83 -3.75 25.22
C CYS A 197 2.36 -3.85 23.76
N LEU A 198 3.10 -4.55 22.89
CA LEU A 198 2.71 -4.72 21.49
C LEU A 198 1.41 -5.52 21.32
N ALA A 199 1.20 -6.54 22.16
CA ALA A 199 -0.04 -7.30 22.19
C ALA A 199 -1.21 -6.44 22.67
N GLU A 200 -1.01 -5.60 23.68
CA GLU A 200 -2.04 -4.71 24.20
C GLU A 200 -2.47 -3.66 23.18
N ILE A 201 -1.52 -3.02 22.47
CA ILE A 201 -1.80 -2.08 21.37
C ILE A 201 -2.69 -2.72 20.29
N ALA A 202 -2.34 -3.95 19.88
CA ALA A 202 -3.12 -4.68 18.88
C ALA A 202 -4.52 -5.04 19.40
N ASN A 203 -4.63 -5.46 20.66
CA ASN A 203 -5.91 -5.82 21.28
C ASN A 203 -6.86 -4.62 21.41
N ILE A 204 -6.35 -3.46 21.83
CA ILE A 204 -7.15 -2.22 21.95
C ILE A 204 -7.79 -1.88 20.60
N THR A 205 -7.03 -2.01 19.51
CA THR A 205 -7.47 -1.57 18.18
C THR A 205 -8.16 -2.66 17.36
N GLY A 206 -8.34 -3.87 17.91
CA GLY A 206 -8.94 -5.01 17.20
C GLY A 206 -8.04 -5.61 16.11
N GLY A 207 -6.74 -5.32 16.14
CA GLY A 207 -5.73 -5.94 15.28
C GLY A 207 -5.17 -7.23 15.87
N ARG A 208 -3.97 -7.61 15.43
CA ARG A 208 -3.23 -8.78 15.95
C ARG A 208 -1.76 -8.48 16.14
N TYR A 209 -1.21 -9.03 17.21
CA TYR A 209 0.22 -9.05 17.47
C TYR A 209 0.85 -10.30 16.86
N TYR A 210 2.03 -10.12 16.26
CA TYR A 210 2.84 -11.16 15.68
C TYR A 210 4.29 -11.05 16.12
N ARG A 211 4.93 -12.21 16.29
CA ARG A 211 6.37 -12.31 16.53
C ARG A 211 7.06 -12.85 15.28
N ALA A 212 7.98 -12.07 14.72
CA ALA A 212 8.81 -12.48 13.60
C ALA A 212 10.22 -12.82 14.10
N THR A 213 10.61 -14.09 14.05
CA THR A 213 11.94 -14.58 14.46
C THR A 213 12.91 -14.73 13.29
N ASP A 214 12.37 -14.83 12.08
CA ASP A 214 13.12 -15.07 10.85
C ASP A 214 12.37 -14.48 9.64
N THR A 215 13.04 -14.45 8.49
CA THR A 215 12.55 -13.85 7.26
C THR A 215 11.24 -14.49 6.75
N GLU A 216 11.08 -15.80 6.91
CA GLU A 216 9.89 -16.52 6.43
C GLU A 216 8.69 -16.24 7.33
N SER A 217 8.88 -16.27 8.66
CA SER A 217 7.83 -15.87 9.61
C SER A 217 7.34 -14.44 9.34
N LEU A 218 8.24 -13.51 9.00
CA LEU A 218 7.87 -12.14 8.66
C LEU A 218 7.01 -12.10 7.38
N LYS A 219 7.39 -12.85 6.34
CA LYS A 219 6.60 -12.94 5.09
C LYS A 219 5.22 -13.53 5.34
N GLU A 220 5.12 -14.58 6.15
CA GLU A 220 3.85 -15.22 6.50
C GLU A 220 2.93 -14.26 7.25
N ILE A 221 3.46 -13.45 8.17
CA ILE A 221 2.70 -12.44 8.90
C ILE A 221 2.07 -11.42 7.95
N TYR A 222 2.85 -10.88 6.99
CA TYR A 222 2.31 -9.95 6.00
C TYR A 222 1.23 -10.59 5.11
N GLN A 223 1.34 -11.89 4.81
CA GLN A 223 0.29 -12.62 4.09
C GLN A 223 -0.98 -12.80 4.92
N GLN A 224 -0.85 -13.04 6.23
CA GLN A 224 -1.99 -13.13 7.13
C GLN A 224 -2.71 -11.79 7.26
N ILE A 225 -1.97 -10.68 7.39
CA ILE A 225 -2.53 -9.33 7.39
C ILE A 225 -3.28 -9.05 6.08
N ASP A 226 -2.72 -9.44 4.93
CA ASP A 226 -3.39 -9.30 3.63
C ASP A 226 -4.71 -10.09 3.56
N ALA A 227 -4.74 -11.32 4.10
CA ALA A 227 -5.94 -12.13 4.11
C ALA A 227 -7.04 -11.57 5.02
N LEU A 228 -6.67 -10.93 6.14
CA LEU A 228 -7.62 -10.36 7.09
C LEU A 228 -8.26 -9.07 6.60
N GLU A 229 -7.57 -8.30 5.76
CA GLU A 229 -8.02 -6.98 5.31
C GLU A 229 -8.44 -6.96 3.83
N LYS A 230 -8.64 -8.14 3.21
CA LYS A 230 -9.29 -8.22 1.91
C LYS A 230 -10.77 -7.86 2.04
N THR A 231 -11.13 -6.67 1.59
CA THR A 231 -12.53 -6.27 1.40
C THR A 231 -13.14 -7.04 0.22
N GLU A 232 -14.40 -7.47 0.34
CA GLU A 232 -15.15 -8.04 -0.78
C GLU A 232 -15.33 -6.97 -1.86
N THR A 233 -14.61 -7.13 -2.97
CA THR A 233 -14.64 -6.17 -4.07
C THR A 233 -15.99 -6.20 -4.79
N GLU A 234 -16.80 -5.15 -4.63
CA GLU A 234 -17.92 -4.90 -5.55
C GLU A 234 -17.39 -4.39 -6.90
N ILE A 235 -17.09 -5.33 -7.80
CA ILE A 235 -16.70 -4.99 -9.17
C ILE A 235 -17.91 -4.41 -9.90
N THR A 236 -18.01 -3.09 -9.92
CA THR A 236 -19.02 -2.41 -10.74
C THR A 236 -18.59 -2.44 -12.20
N HIS A 237 -19.12 -3.38 -12.98
CA HIS A 237 -18.88 -3.43 -14.43
C HIS A 237 -19.60 -2.29 -15.15
N TYR A 238 -18.87 -1.25 -15.54
CA TYR A 238 -19.38 -0.28 -16.51
C TYR A 238 -19.25 -0.84 -17.93
N LYS A 239 -20.36 -0.92 -18.67
CA LYS A 239 -20.35 -1.24 -20.10
C LYS A 239 -20.29 0.06 -20.90
N GLU A 240 -19.31 0.18 -21.77
CA GLU A 240 -19.22 1.31 -22.70
C GLU A 240 -19.66 0.83 -24.09
N TYR A 241 -20.70 1.46 -24.63
CA TYR A 241 -21.24 1.11 -25.94
C TYR A 241 -20.59 1.98 -27.00
N LYS A 242 -20.00 1.36 -28.03
CA LYS A 242 -19.52 2.08 -29.22
C LYS A 242 -20.65 2.17 -30.23
N GLU A 243 -21.04 3.39 -30.59
CA GLU A 243 -22.09 3.59 -31.60
C GLU A 243 -21.53 3.31 -33.00
N LEU A 244 -22.21 2.47 -33.79
CA LEU A 244 -21.82 2.11 -35.16
C LEU A 244 -22.63 2.88 -36.23
N PHE A 245 -23.50 3.81 -35.83
CA PHE A 245 -24.42 4.51 -36.74
C PHE A 245 -23.69 5.22 -37.89
N HIS A 246 -22.46 5.70 -37.67
CA HIS A 246 -21.65 6.40 -38.65
C HIS A 246 -21.33 5.55 -39.89
N TYR A 247 -21.20 4.22 -39.75
CA TYR A 247 -20.96 3.31 -40.88
C TYR A 247 -22.16 3.23 -41.83
N PHE A 248 -23.38 3.48 -41.33
CA PHE A 248 -24.60 3.46 -42.14
C PHE A 248 -25.02 4.86 -42.60
N LEU A 249 -24.70 5.89 -41.82
CA LEU A 249 -25.00 7.28 -42.14
C LEU A 249 -24.18 7.81 -43.32
N LEU A 250 -22.89 7.51 -43.39
CA LEU A 250 -22.01 7.99 -44.47
C LEU A 250 -22.44 7.49 -45.86
N PRO A 251 -22.73 6.18 -46.07
CA PRO A 251 -23.26 5.69 -47.34
C PRO A 251 -24.66 6.25 -47.64
N ALA A 252 -25.52 6.43 -46.64
CA ALA A 252 -26.84 7.03 -46.84
C ALA A 252 -26.75 8.45 -47.40
N PHE A 253 -25.87 9.27 -46.83
CA PHE A 253 -25.60 10.63 -47.27
C PHE A 253 -24.99 10.65 -48.68
N GLY A 254 -24.04 9.75 -48.96
CA GLY A 254 -23.46 9.59 -50.29
C GLY A 254 -24.51 9.26 -51.36
N CYS A 255 -25.42 8.32 -51.09
CA CYS A 255 -26.52 8.00 -52.02
C CYS A 255 -27.45 9.20 -52.28
N LEU A 256 -27.75 10.00 -51.25
CA LEU A 256 -28.59 11.21 -51.38
C LEU A 256 -27.91 12.27 -52.24
N LEU A 257 -26.60 12.50 -52.06
CA LEU A 257 -25.83 13.40 -52.90
C LEU A 257 -25.79 12.92 -54.35
N ILE A 258 -25.60 11.62 -54.58
CA ILE A 258 -25.64 11.02 -55.93
C ILE A 258 -27.01 11.22 -56.56
N GLU A 259 -28.11 10.99 -55.83
CA GLU A 259 -29.47 11.23 -56.31
C GLU A 259 -29.69 12.71 -56.69
N LEU A 260 -29.25 13.65 -55.85
CA LEU A 260 -29.35 15.09 -56.11
C LEU A 260 -28.54 15.50 -57.35
N CYS A 261 -27.31 14.98 -57.49
CA CYS A 261 -26.47 15.22 -58.66
C CYS A 261 -27.11 14.65 -59.93
N LEU A 262 -27.63 13.41 -59.89
CA LEU A 262 -28.29 12.75 -61.01
C LEU A 262 -29.57 13.47 -61.44
N LYS A 263 -30.38 13.96 -60.47
CA LYS A 263 -31.56 14.79 -60.75
C LYS A 263 -31.20 16.11 -61.43
N LYS A 264 -30.03 16.68 -61.16
CA LYS A 264 -29.55 17.94 -61.77
C LYS A 264 -28.70 17.74 -63.03
N THR A 265 -28.37 16.50 -63.41
CA THR A 265 -27.60 16.17 -64.63
C THR A 265 -28.46 15.39 -65.64
N LYS A 266 -27.83 14.66 -66.57
CA LYS A 266 -28.45 14.05 -67.77
C LYS A 266 -29.60 13.05 -67.50
N LEU A 267 -29.79 12.59 -66.27
CA LEU A 267 -30.84 11.64 -65.86
C LEU A 267 -32.04 12.32 -65.19
N ARG A 268 -32.24 13.61 -65.46
CA ARG A 268 -33.41 14.37 -65.02
C ARG A 268 -34.70 13.71 -65.52
N LYS A 269 -35.45 13.07 -64.63
CA LYS A 269 -36.85 12.72 -64.89
C LYS A 269 -37.66 14.02 -64.91
N ILE A 270 -38.08 14.43 -66.10
CA ILE A 270 -39.11 15.46 -66.28
C ILE A 270 -40.46 14.75 -66.04
N PRO A 271 -41.40 15.37 -65.31
CA PRO A 271 -42.77 14.86 -65.23
C PRO A 271 -43.43 14.78 -66.62
#